data_AF-A0A1I2PAF3-F1
#
_entry.id   AF-A0A1I2PAF3-F1
#
_cell.length_a   1.000
_cell.length_b   1.000
_cell.length_c   1.000
_cell.angle_alpha   90.00
_cell.angle_beta   90.00
_cell.angle_gamma   90.00
#
_symmetry.space_group_name_H-M   'P 1'
#
loop_
_entity.id
_entity.type
_entity.pdbx_description
1 polymer ?
#
loop_
_entity_poly.entity_id
_entity_poly.type
_entity_poly.pdbx_seq_one_letter_code
_entity_poly.pdbx_strand_id
1 'polypeptide(L)'
;MPSSDLPSPTVPVPEGWRVASDELTTPFDVRVVSVRAHTVVLADDALRERVEERVEANADADADATWRFFFASRLRLAPAAPPSRAMTRIVANRANAGFADTLRERGFDAVRAADSRRWSVREETADLTRYEARVAVGDVCVDVEAYFAVWSDGSDFLAAGGAYPRAVASGPDAVAACFEPERFREELFEMIRATR
;
A
#
# COMPACT_ATOMS: atom_id res chain seq x y z
N MET A 1 -21.90 10.90 23.27
CA MET A 1 -20.81 11.14 22.29
C MET A 1 -20.74 9.91 21.39
N PRO A 2 -21.00 9.97 20.08
CA PRO A 2 -20.76 8.81 19.23
C PRO A 2 -19.24 8.54 19.22
N SER A 3 -18.87 7.30 19.54
CA SER A 3 -17.52 6.76 19.70
C SER A 3 -16.52 7.30 18.67
N SER A 4 -15.40 7.87 19.15
CA SER A 4 -14.40 8.57 18.34
C SER A 4 -13.37 7.68 17.66
N ASP A 5 -13.25 6.40 17.98
CA ASP A 5 -12.15 5.60 17.43
C ASP A 5 -12.64 4.63 16.36
N LEU A 6 -12.30 4.93 15.12
CA LEU A 6 -12.17 3.92 14.08
C LEU A 6 -10.94 3.08 14.46
N PRO A 7 -11.07 1.78 14.79
CA PRO A 7 -9.91 0.98 15.19
C PRO A 7 -8.94 0.82 14.02
N SER A 8 -7.66 0.65 14.34
CA SER A 8 -6.65 0.33 13.33
C SER A 8 -6.94 -1.05 12.71
N PRO A 9 -6.57 -1.25 11.44
CA PRO A 9 -6.59 -2.58 10.85
C PRO A 9 -5.56 -3.48 11.54
N THR A 10 -5.91 -4.75 11.72
CA THR A 10 -4.98 -5.77 12.20
C THR A 10 -4.18 -6.29 11.00
N VAL A 11 -2.86 -6.09 11.03
CA VAL A 11 -1.94 -6.55 9.98
C VAL A 11 -0.84 -7.41 10.61
N PRO A 12 -0.47 -8.56 10.03
CA PRO A 12 0.72 -9.26 10.46
C PRO A 12 1.96 -8.45 10.08
N VAL A 13 2.92 -8.36 10.99
CA VAL A 13 4.24 -7.77 10.71
C VAL A 13 5.22 -8.92 10.51
N PRO A 14 5.68 -9.19 9.28
CA PRO A 14 6.65 -10.24 9.03
C PRO A 14 8.01 -9.89 9.64
N GLU A 15 8.88 -10.90 9.78
CA GLU A 15 10.26 -10.69 10.22
C GLU A 15 11.00 -9.75 9.23
N GLY A 16 11.75 -8.78 9.76
CA GLY A 16 12.46 -7.78 8.95
C GLY A 16 11.63 -6.56 8.56
N TRP A 17 10.32 -6.55 8.88
CA TRP A 17 9.45 -5.40 8.68
C TRP A 17 9.25 -4.61 9.97
N ARG A 18 9.02 -3.30 9.84
CA ARG A 18 8.61 -2.43 10.95
C ARG A 18 7.31 -1.68 10.64
N VAL A 19 6.59 -1.27 11.68
CA VAL A 19 5.53 -0.27 11.56
C VAL A 19 6.19 1.09 11.34
N ALA A 20 5.95 1.69 10.16
CA ALA A 20 6.46 3.01 9.81
C ALA A 20 5.52 4.15 10.24
N SER A 21 4.21 3.93 10.16
CA SER A 21 3.19 4.90 10.57
C SER A 21 1.91 4.16 10.97
N ASP A 22 1.16 4.75 11.91
CA ASP A 22 -0.18 4.32 12.34
C ASP A 22 -1.01 5.57 12.63
N GLU A 23 -1.90 5.92 11.70
CA GLU A 23 -2.52 7.25 11.66
C GLU A 23 -4.01 7.21 11.31
N LEU A 24 -4.78 8.09 11.97
CA LEU A 24 -6.18 8.35 11.65
C LEU A 24 -6.29 9.63 10.80
N THR A 25 -6.87 9.49 9.62
CA THR A 25 -7.05 10.58 8.65
C THR A 25 -8.50 10.66 8.18
N THR A 26 -8.86 11.79 7.57
CA THR A 26 -10.13 11.95 6.83
C THR A 26 -9.77 12.23 5.37
N PRO A 27 -9.41 11.20 4.57
CA PRO A 27 -8.92 11.39 3.20
C PRO A 27 -9.98 12.00 2.27
N PHE A 28 -11.24 12.04 2.71
CA PHE A 28 -12.33 12.62 1.95
C PHE A 28 -13.37 13.24 2.86
N ASP A 29 -13.67 14.51 2.63
CA ASP A 29 -14.78 15.22 3.25
C ASP A 29 -15.51 16.06 2.18
N VAL A 30 -16.72 15.64 1.82
CA VAL A 30 -17.63 16.44 0.99
C VAL A 30 -18.99 16.53 1.67
N ARG A 31 -19.77 17.55 1.30
CA ARG A 31 -21.07 17.93 1.92
C ARG A 31 -22.09 16.79 2.14
N VAL A 32 -21.92 15.62 1.51
CA VAL A 32 -22.87 14.49 1.56
C VAL A 32 -22.28 13.24 2.22
N VAL A 33 -20.97 13.00 2.11
CA VAL A 33 -20.28 11.81 2.69
C VAL A 33 -18.84 12.19 3.05
N SER A 34 -18.40 11.81 4.24
CA SER A 34 -17.00 11.81 4.65
C SER A 34 -16.48 10.37 4.81
N VAL A 35 -15.18 10.17 4.58
CA VAL A 35 -14.51 8.89 4.82
C VAL A 35 -13.44 9.12 5.86
N ARG A 36 -13.54 8.44 7.00
CA ARG A 36 -12.46 8.32 7.98
C ARG A 36 -11.64 7.08 7.66
N ALA A 37 -10.33 7.18 7.76
CA ALA A 37 -9.39 6.12 7.45
C ALA A 37 -8.37 5.97 8.59
N HIS A 38 -8.26 4.78 9.17
CA HIS A 38 -7.17 4.46 10.09
C HIS A 38 -6.18 3.57 9.34
N THR A 39 -4.99 4.08 9.08
CA THR A 39 -4.01 3.47 8.18
C THR A 39 -2.76 3.08 8.94
N VAL A 40 -2.36 1.82 8.80
CA VAL A 40 -1.07 1.29 9.25
C VAL A 40 -0.19 1.11 8.02
N VAL A 41 1.03 1.63 8.07
CA VAL A 41 2.06 1.46 7.03
C VAL A 41 3.21 0.65 7.60
N LEU A 42 3.63 -0.38 6.88
CA LEU A 42 4.79 -1.19 7.17
C LEU A 42 5.88 -0.95 6.12
N ALA A 43 7.14 -0.91 6.56
CA ALA A 43 8.32 -0.79 5.71
C ALA A 43 9.23 -2.01 5.92
N ASP A 44 9.89 -2.47 4.85
CA ASP A 44 10.85 -3.58 4.87
C ASP A 44 12.25 -3.04 5.19
N ASP A 45 12.59 -3.04 6.48
CA ASP A 45 13.91 -2.59 6.96
C ASP A 45 15.02 -3.57 6.57
N ALA A 46 14.74 -4.86 6.50
CA ALA A 46 15.74 -5.85 6.09
C ALA A 46 16.16 -5.69 4.63
N LEU A 47 15.23 -5.37 3.72
CA LEU A 47 15.58 -5.01 2.35
C LEU A 47 16.39 -3.71 2.30
N ARG A 48 15.96 -2.69 3.05
CA ARG A 48 16.67 -1.42 3.15
C ARG A 48 18.13 -1.62 3.59
N GLU A 49 18.37 -2.40 4.64
CA GLU A 49 19.72 -2.70 5.15
C GLU A 49 20.56 -3.47 4.12
N ARG A 50 20.02 -4.54 3.51
CA ARG A 50 20.74 -5.32 2.47
C ARG A 50 21.21 -4.47 1.30
N VAL A 51 20.45 -3.42 0.98
CA VAL A 51 20.73 -2.48 -0.09
C VAL A 51 21.78 -1.46 0.35
N GLU A 52 21.62 -0.86 1.53
CA GLU A 52 22.60 0.06 2.13
C GLU A 52 23.99 -0.59 2.25
N GLU A 53 24.07 -1.91 2.47
CA GLU A 53 25.34 -2.64 2.46
C GLU A 53 26.02 -2.72 1.07
N ARG A 54 25.26 -2.55 -0.01
CA ARG A 54 25.72 -2.75 -1.40
C ARG A 54 25.93 -1.46 -2.17
N VAL A 55 25.36 -0.36 -1.71
CA VAL A 55 25.49 0.96 -2.30
C VAL A 55 26.13 1.84 -1.26
N GLU A 56 27.14 2.65 -1.63
CA GLU A 56 27.61 3.69 -0.72
C GLU A 56 26.42 4.60 -0.41
N ALA A 57 25.96 4.57 0.85
CA ALA A 57 24.79 5.30 1.29
C ALA A 57 24.96 6.79 0.95
N ASN A 58 24.16 7.28 0.00
CA ASN A 58 24.04 8.71 -0.20
C ASN A 58 23.31 9.28 1.02
N ALA A 59 23.99 10.09 1.82
CA ALA A 59 23.45 10.72 3.02
C ALA A 59 22.24 11.64 2.74
N ASP A 60 21.99 11.95 1.46
CA ASP A 60 20.86 12.77 0.97
C ASP A 60 19.66 11.95 0.48
N ALA A 61 19.72 10.61 0.47
CA ALA A 61 18.55 9.79 0.17
C ALA A 61 17.52 9.93 1.30
N ASP A 62 16.30 10.33 0.97
CA ASP A 62 15.21 10.43 1.94
C ASP A 62 15.02 9.07 2.62
N ALA A 63 15.24 9.03 3.93
CA ALA A 63 15.22 7.79 4.73
C ALA A 63 13.86 7.09 4.70
N ASP A 64 12.79 7.81 4.31
CA ASP A 64 11.45 7.26 4.15
C ASP A 64 11.14 6.77 2.72
N ALA A 65 12.02 7.03 1.74
CA ALA A 65 11.86 6.55 0.36
C ALA A 65 12.07 5.02 0.29
N THR A 66 10.99 4.29 0.60
CA THR A 66 11.03 2.84 0.77
C THR A 66 10.68 2.13 -0.53
N TRP A 67 11.59 1.30 -1.04
CA TRP A 67 11.41 0.52 -2.28
C TRP A 67 10.32 -0.54 -2.16
N ARG A 68 10.06 -0.96 -0.92
CA ARG A 68 9.12 -2.01 -0.57
C ARG A 68 8.34 -1.65 0.69
N PHE A 69 7.03 -1.48 0.53
CA PHE A 69 6.15 -1.14 1.63
C PHE A 69 4.83 -1.88 1.52
N PHE A 70 4.13 -1.97 2.66
CA PHE A 70 2.77 -2.46 2.76
C PHE A 70 1.95 -1.45 3.54
N PHE A 71 0.66 -1.35 3.24
CA PHE A 71 -0.26 -0.62 4.09
C PHE A 71 -1.61 -1.33 4.14
N ALA A 72 -2.31 -1.11 5.24
CA ALA A 72 -3.72 -1.41 5.36
C ALA A 72 -4.44 -0.21 5.94
N SER A 73 -5.70 -0.02 5.54
CA SER A 73 -6.55 1.03 6.04
C SER A 73 -7.95 0.51 6.33
N ARG A 74 -8.46 0.78 7.53
CA ARG A 74 -9.88 0.61 7.83
C ARG A 74 -10.59 1.91 7.47
N LEU A 75 -11.65 1.81 6.67
CA LEU A 75 -12.42 2.94 6.16
C LEU A 75 -13.83 2.92 6.71
N ARG A 76 -14.30 4.05 7.24
CA ARG A 76 -15.68 4.24 7.69
C ARG A 76 -16.33 5.44 7.02
N LEU A 77 -17.51 5.21 6.45
CA LEU A 77 -18.34 6.25 5.85
C LEU A 77 -19.12 6.99 6.95
N ALA A 78 -19.22 8.32 6.83
CA ALA A 78 -20.13 9.13 7.63
C ALA A 78 -21.00 10.02 6.71
N PRO A 79 -22.34 9.93 6.77
CA PRO A 79 -23.12 9.04 7.64
C PRO A 79 -22.91 7.56 7.28
N ALA A 80 -23.08 6.68 8.28
CA ALA A 80 -22.96 5.25 8.06
C ALA A 80 -24.03 4.80 7.06
N ALA A 81 -23.60 4.13 5.99
CA ALA A 81 -24.46 3.56 4.97
C ALA A 81 -24.15 2.07 4.84
N PRO A 82 -25.17 1.19 4.75
CA PRO A 82 -24.93 -0.22 4.48
C PRO A 82 -24.10 -0.40 3.20
N PRO A 83 -23.14 -1.34 3.18
CA PRO A 83 -22.41 -1.65 1.95
C PRO A 83 -23.41 -2.11 0.89
N SER A 84 -23.42 -1.41 -0.25
CA SER A 84 -24.15 -1.82 -1.45
C SER A 84 -23.16 -1.91 -2.60
N ARG A 85 -23.44 -2.72 -3.63
CA ARG A 85 -22.53 -2.85 -4.79
C ARG A 85 -22.15 -1.50 -5.41
N ALA A 86 -23.11 -0.57 -5.48
CA ALA A 86 -22.86 0.77 -5.99
C ALA A 86 -21.91 1.56 -5.07
N MET A 87 -22.13 1.50 -3.75
CA MET A 87 -21.27 2.15 -2.77
C MET A 87 -19.87 1.54 -2.75
N THR A 88 -19.74 0.21 -2.73
CA THR A 88 -18.45 -0.50 -2.77
C THR A 88 -17.66 -0.09 -4.01
N ARG A 89 -18.30 0.06 -5.17
CA ARG A 89 -17.65 0.53 -6.39
C ARG A 89 -17.15 1.97 -6.27
N ILE A 90 -17.93 2.86 -5.66
CA ILE A 90 -17.52 4.26 -5.43
C ILE A 90 -16.31 4.31 -4.50
N VAL A 91 -16.38 3.58 -3.37
CA VAL A 91 -15.27 3.50 -2.39
C VAL A 91 -14.04 2.91 -3.04
N ALA A 92 -14.16 1.79 -3.76
CA ALA A 92 -13.05 1.16 -4.47
C ALA A 92 -12.41 2.10 -5.50
N ASN A 93 -13.21 2.77 -6.34
CA ASN A 93 -12.68 3.74 -7.33
C ASN A 93 -11.93 4.88 -6.65
N ARG A 94 -12.50 5.44 -5.56
CA ARG A 94 -11.88 6.56 -4.85
C ARG A 94 -10.60 6.15 -4.13
N ALA A 95 -10.60 4.98 -3.51
CA ALA A 95 -9.44 4.44 -2.82
C ALA A 95 -8.32 4.05 -3.81
N ASN A 96 -8.65 3.52 -4.99
CA ASN A 96 -7.67 3.30 -6.08
C ASN A 96 -7.05 4.61 -6.57
N ALA A 97 -7.84 5.68 -6.69
CA ALA A 97 -7.32 7.00 -7.04
C ALA A 97 -6.40 7.55 -5.93
N GLY A 98 -6.84 7.48 -4.67
CA GLY A 98 -6.05 7.89 -3.51
C GLY A 98 -4.74 7.10 -3.39
N PHE A 99 -4.75 5.80 -3.65
CA PHE A 99 -3.53 4.98 -3.66
C PHE A 99 -2.52 5.44 -4.73
N ALA A 100 -3.00 5.73 -5.95
CA ALA A 100 -2.13 6.27 -6.99
C ALA A 100 -1.55 7.64 -6.63
N ASP A 101 -2.32 8.48 -5.93
CA ASP A 101 -1.84 9.76 -5.41
C ASP A 101 -0.80 9.56 -4.30
N THR A 102 -1.04 8.64 -3.36
CA THR A 102 -0.07 8.26 -2.31
C THR A 102 1.24 7.73 -2.90
N LEU A 103 1.20 6.94 -3.97
CA LEU A 103 2.42 6.53 -4.67
C LEU A 103 3.19 7.76 -5.16
N ARG A 104 2.54 8.73 -5.79
CA ARG A 104 3.22 9.94 -6.26
C ARG A 104 3.79 10.79 -5.13
N GLU A 105 3.05 10.94 -4.04
CA GLU A 105 3.48 11.67 -2.84
C GLU A 105 4.70 11.02 -2.18
N ARG A 106 4.83 9.68 -2.28
CA ARG A 106 6.00 8.90 -1.82
C ARG A 106 7.18 8.92 -2.79
N GLY A 107 7.13 9.75 -3.85
CA GLY A 107 8.20 9.88 -4.82
C GLY A 107 8.17 8.87 -5.96
N PHE A 108 7.11 8.07 -6.09
CA PHE A 108 6.96 7.18 -7.24
C PHE A 108 6.50 7.97 -8.48
N ASP A 109 7.19 7.81 -9.59
CA ASP A 109 6.84 8.36 -10.90
C ASP A 109 6.29 7.30 -11.84
N ALA A 110 5.85 7.74 -13.03
CA ALA A 110 5.27 6.89 -14.06
C ALA A 110 4.11 5.98 -13.60
N VAL A 111 3.45 6.31 -12.47
CA VAL A 111 2.40 5.50 -11.85
C VAL A 111 1.25 5.25 -12.82
N ARG A 112 1.05 3.98 -13.18
CA ARG A 112 0.05 3.55 -14.16
C ARG A 112 -0.67 2.29 -13.68
N ALA A 113 -1.99 2.30 -13.72
CA ALA A 113 -2.77 1.08 -13.51
C ALA A 113 -2.61 0.18 -14.74
N ALA A 114 -2.22 -1.07 -14.52
CA ALA A 114 -1.95 -2.05 -15.57
C ALA A 114 -3.18 -2.92 -15.85
N ASP A 115 -3.62 -3.67 -14.84
CA ASP A 115 -4.80 -4.54 -14.92
C ASP A 115 -5.47 -4.68 -13.56
N SER A 116 -6.71 -5.16 -13.56
CA SER A 116 -7.46 -5.47 -12.35
C SER A 116 -8.10 -6.83 -12.50
N ARG A 117 -8.04 -7.64 -11.43
CA ARG A 117 -8.61 -8.98 -11.42
C ARG A 117 -9.41 -9.22 -10.15
N ARG A 118 -10.47 -10.02 -10.30
CA ARG A 118 -11.23 -10.53 -9.16
C ARG A 118 -10.34 -11.41 -8.29
N TRP A 119 -10.37 -11.17 -7.00
CA TRP A 119 -9.53 -11.80 -6.02
C TRP A 119 -10.32 -12.16 -4.76
N SER A 120 -10.16 -13.39 -4.27
CA SER A 120 -10.74 -13.81 -2.99
C SER A 120 -9.87 -13.38 -1.82
N VAL A 121 -10.41 -12.50 -0.98
CA VAL A 121 -9.82 -12.09 0.29
C VAL A 121 -10.68 -12.68 1.40
N ARG A 122 -10.25 -13.82 1.96
CA ARG A 122 -11.03 -14.59 2.93
C ARG A 122 -12.38 -15.02 2.33
N GLU A 123 -13.49 -14.65 2.96
CA GLU A 123 -14.87 -14.92 2.51
C GLU A 123 -15.39 -13.83 1.54
N GLU A 124 -14.63 -12.75 1.37
CA GLU A 124 -15.00 -11.60 0.55
C GLU A 124 -14.33 -11.66 -0.83
N THR A 125 -14.91 -10.93 -1.78
CA THR A 125 -14.37 -10.77 -3.12
C THR A 125 -14.01 -9.30 -3.34
N ALA A 126 -12.76 -9.05 -3.72
CA ALA A 126 -12.24 -7.74 -4.07
C ALA A 126 -11.78 -7.71 -5.53
N ASP A 127 -11.70 -6.52 -6.10
CA ASP A 127 -10.90 -6.29 -7.31
C ASP A 127 -9.49 -5.91 -6.86
N LEU A 128 -8.51 -6.74 -7.21
CA LEU A 128 -7.09 -6.46 -6.99
C LEU A 128 -6.54 -5.75 -8.23
N THR A 129 -6.21 -4.48 -8.08
CA THR A 129 -5.61 -3.65 -9.13
C THR A 129 -4.09 -3.71 -9.04
N ARG A 130 -3.45 -3.95 -10.17
CA ARG A 130 -1.99 -3.88 -10.36
C ARG A 130 -1.60 -2.52 -10.89
N TYR A 131 -0.52 -1.98 -10.34
CA TYR A 131 0.11 -0.74 -10.75
C TYR A 131 1.57 -1.01 -11.10
N GLU A 132 2.04 -0.30 -12.11
CA GLU A 132 3.44 -0.21 -12.48
C GLU A 132 3.90 1.23 -12.22
N ALA A 133 5.08 1.38 -11.64
CA ALA A 133 5.65 2.66 -11.28
C ALA A 133 7.18 2.59 -11.32
N ARG A 134 7.82 3.74 -11.14
CA ARG A 134 9.26 3.84 -10.90
C ARG A 134 9.51 4.64 -9.64
N VAL A 135 10.63 4.38 -9.00
CA VAL A 135 11.10 5.19 -7.88
C VAL A 135 12.60 5.37 -8.00
N ALA A 136 13.05 6.60 -7.77
CA ALA A 136 14.46 6.92 -7.66
C ALA A 136 14.82 7.10 -6.19
N VAL A 137 15.86 6.41 -5.72
CA VAL A 137 16.39 6.56 -4.37
C VAL A 137 17.91 6.60 -4.45
N GLY A 138 18.46 7.74 -4.05
CA GLY A 138 19.85 8.07 -4.35
C GLY A 138 20.07 8.12 -5.86
N ASP A 139 21.04 7.35 -6.34
CA ASP A 139 21.43 7.21 -7.75
C ASP A 139 20.78 5.99 -8.44
N VAL A 140 19.92 5.25 -7.74
CA VAL A 140 19.28 4.04 -8.23
C VAL A 140 17.84 4.34 -8.64
N CYS A 141 17.49 3.99 -9.88
CA CYS A 141 16.13 3.99 -10.38
C CYS A 141 15.64 2.55 -10.47
N VAL A 142 14.46 2.29 -9.92
CA VAL A 142 13.90 0.94 -9.77
C VAL A 142 12.51 0.89 -10.40
N ASP A 143 12.29 -0.09 -11.27
CA ASP A 143 10.94 -0.44 -11.72
C ASP A 143 10.22 -1.17 -10.57
N VAL A 144 9.02 -0.71 -10.26
CA VAL A 144 8.22 -1.17 -9.12
C VAL A 144 6.88 -1.68 -9.60
N GLU A 145 6.43 -2.76 -8.98
CA GLU A 145 5.07 -3.25 -9.11
C GLU A 145 4.35 -3.07 -7.78
N ALA A 146 3.10 -2.63 -7.87
CA ALA A 146 2.26 -2.38 -6.72
C ALA A 146 0.89 -3.01 -6.91
N TYR A 147 0.27 -3.38 -5.80
CA TYR A 147 -1.07 -3.95 -5.79
C TYR A 147 -1.93 -3.30 -4.74
N PHE A 148 -3.22 -3.20 -5.03
CA PHE A 148 -4.19 -2.59 -4.15
C PHE A 148 -5.56 -3.25 -4.28
N ALA A 149 -6.21 -3.53 -3.15
CA ALA A 149 -7.55 -4.07 -3.07
C ALA A 149 -8.37 -3.40 -1.97
N VAL A 150 -9.69 -3.36 -2.18
CA VAL A 150 -10.67 -2.91 -1.19
C VAL A 150 -11.80 -3.92 -1.11
N TRP A 151 -12.22 -4.25 0.11
CA TRP A 151 -13.34 -5.13 0.38
C TRP A 151 -14.17 -4.63 1.57
N SER A 152 -15.40 -5.13 1.69
CA SER A 152 -16.26 -4.87 2.85
C SER A 152 -15.80 -5.66 4.07
N ASP A 153 -15.91 -5.07 5.25
CA ASP A 153 -15.74 -5.73 6.55
C ASP A 153 -16.87 -5.30 7.49
N GLY A 154 -17.94 -6.10 7.53
CA GLY A 154 -19.17 -5.75 8.25
C GLY A 154 -19.82 -4.46 7.71
N SER A 155 -19.80 -3.40 8.52
CA SER A 155 -20.31 -2.07 8.14
C SER A 155 -19.23 -1.11 7.63
N ASP A 156 -17.96 -1.50 7.73
CA ASP A 156 -16.80 -0.72 7.30
C ASP A 156 -16.21 -1.32 6.01
N PHE A 157 -15.14 -0.72 5.50
CA PHE A 157 -14.33 -1.28 4.43
C PHE A 157 -12.89 -1.47 4.91
N LEU A 158 -12.22 -2.48 4.39
CA LEU A 158 -10.79 -2.64 4.50
C LEU A 158 -10.17 -2.37 3.13
N ALA A 159 -9.06 -1.66 3.13
CA ALA A 159 -8.20 -1.45 1.99
C ALA A 159 -6.81 -1.97 2.36
N ALA A 160 -6.16 -2.69 1.46
CA ALA A 160 -4.76 -3.06 1.64
C ALA A 160 -4.03 -3.04 0.32
N GLY A 161 -2.74 -2.73 0.39
CA GLY A 161 -1.88 -2.70 -0.76
C GLY A 161 -0.43 -2.52 -0.38
N GLY A 162 0.40 -2.40 -1.38
CA GLY A 162 1.83 -2.25 -1.20
C GLY A 162 2.55 -2.20 -2.53
N ALA A 163 3.83 -1.94 -2.46
CA ALA A 163 4.72 -1.91 -3.60
C ALA A 163 5.99 -2.70 -3.31
N TYR A 164 6.60 -3.26 -4.34
CA TYR A 164 7.89 -3.94 -4.24
C TYR A 164 8.72 -3.75 -5.51
N PRO A 165 10.06 -3.78 -5.39
CA PRO A 165 10.94 -3.62 -6.54
C PRO A 165 10.90 -4.86 -7.44
N ARG A 166 10.86 -4.64 -8.75
CA ARG A 166 10.89 -5.69 -9.78
C ARG A 166 12.26 -5.80 -10.43
N ALA A 167 12.87 -4.67 -10.76
CA ALA A 167 14.14 -4.60 -11.45
C ALA A 167 14.80 -3.24 -11.24
N VAL A 168 16.14 -3.21 -11.29
CA VAL A 168 16.88 -1.94 -11.38
C VAL A 168 16.79 -1.45 -12.82
N ALA A 169 16.22 -0.25 -13.01
CA ALA A 169 16.15 0.41 -14.31
C ALA A 169 17.47 1.14 -14.63
N SER A 170 18.12 1.73 -13.62
CA SER A 170 19.46 2.30 -13.71
C SER A 170 20.12 2.36 -12.33
N GLY A 171 21.45 2.22 -12.26
CA GLY A 171 22.21 2.25 -11.01
C GLY A 171 23.16 1.05 -10.90
N PRO A 172 23.73 0.78 -9.71
CA PRO A 172 24.66 -0.32 -9.51
C PRO A 172 23.99 -1.69 -9.62
N ASP A 173 24.56 -2.59 -10.42
CA ASP A 173 24.05 -3.96 -10.62
C ASP A 173 23.96 -4.76 -9.31
N ALA A 174 24.81 -4.43 -8.32
CA ALA A 174 24.80 -5.07 -7.01
C ALA A 174 23.43 -4.98 -6.33
N VAL A 175 22.66 -3.92 -6.58
CA VAL A 175 21.32 -3.71 -6.02
C VAL A 175 20.32 -4.73 -6.55
N ALA A 176 20.41 -5.09 -7.82
CA ALA A 176 19.49 -6.05 -8.42
C ALA A 176 19.55 -7.42 -7.72
N ALA A 177 20.70 -7.78 -7.15
CA ALA A 177 20.87 -9.02 -6.39
C ALA A 177 20.11 -9.05 -5.05
N CYS A 178 19.61 -7.91 -4.56
CA CYS A 178 18.74 -7.84 -3.37
C CYS A 178 17.28 -8.12 -3.68
N PHE A 179 16.88 -8.07 -4.95
CA PHE A 179 15.48 -8.14 -5.34
C PHE A 179 15.06 -9.59 -5.55
N GLU A 180 13.98 -9.98 -4.87
CA GLU A 180 13.35 -11.29 -4.99
C GLU A 180 11.87 -11.09 -5.40
N PRO A 181 11.58 -10.63 -6.64
CA PRO A 181 10.26 -10.09 -6.98
C PRO A 181 9.11 -11.09 -6.81
N GLU A 182 9.35 -12.36 -7.13
CA GLU A 182 8.36 -13.43 -6.96
C GLU A 182 8.02 -13.64 -5.49
N ARG A 183 9.04 -13.72 -4.63
CA ARG A 183 8.87 -13.83 -3.18
C ARG A 183 8.18 -12.59 -2.62
N PHE A 184 8.58 -11.41 -3.06
CA PHE A 184 8.01 -10.15 -2.59
C PHE A 184 6.53 -10.04 -2.92
N ARG A 185 6.15 -10.48 -4.12
CA ARG A 185 4.76 -10.55 -4.56
C ARG A 185 3.95 -11.53 -3.72
N GLU A 186 4.48 -12.73 -3.48
CA GLU A 186 3.82 -13.76 -2.68
C GLU A 186 3.57 -13.26 -1.25
N GLU A 187 4.59 -12.70 -0.61
CA GLU A 187 4.49 -12.13 0.74
C GLU A 187 3.47 -10.97 0.79
N LEU A 188 3.48 -10.06 -0.20
CA LEU A 188 2.47 -8.99 -0.31
C LEU A 188 1.05 -9.55 -0.35
N PHE A 189 0.83 -10.59 -1.16
CA PHE A 189 -0.49 -11.22 -1.30
C PHE A 189 -0.94 -11.94 -0.04
N GLU A 190 -0.01 -12.53 0.71
CA GLU A 190 -0.30 -13.10 2.03
C GLU A 190 -0.68 -12.02 3.05
N MET A 191 0.05 -10.90 3.09
CA MET A 191 -0.27 -9.77 3.98
C MET A 191 -1.66 -9.17 3.68
N ILE A 192 -2.00 -8.97 2.40
CA ILE A 192 -3.35 -8.52 1.99
C ILE A 192 -4.42 -9.49 2.50
N ARG A 193 -4.22 -10.81 2.35
CA ARG A 193 -5.18 -11.83 2.79
C ARG A 193 -5.31 -11.92 4.32
N ALA A 194 -4.24 -11.61 5.04
CA ALA A 194 -4.21 -11.69 6.49
C ALA A 194 -4.81 -10.48 7.20
N THR A 195 -4.97 -9.35 6.50
CA THR A 195 -5.51 -8.08 7.01
C THR A 195 -6.95 -8.23 7.55
N ARG A 196 -7.26 -7.57 8.67
CA ARG A 196 -8.58 -7.56 9.32
C ARG A 196 -8.97 -6.22 9.91
#